data_AF-A0A838HH49-F1
#
_entry.id   AF-A0A838HH49-F1
#
_cell.length_a   1.000
_cell.length_b   1.000
_cell.length_c   1.000
_cell.angle_alpha   90.00
_cell.angle_beta   90.00
_cell.angle_gamma   90.00
#
_symmetry.space_group_name_H-M   'P 1'
#
loop_
_entity.id
_entity.type
_entity.pdbx_description
1 polymer ?
#
loop_
_entity_poly.entity_id
_entity_poly.type
_entity_poly.pdbx_seq_one_letter_code
_entity_poly.pdbx_strand_id
1 'polypeptide(L)'
;MASLPRSADPAAASAAEYATRTAALLFDLLLDVVRARQPEAEALWRSGEPPPSDARPELTSQLLQAQGMWFQLLSIVEQNAAMRRRRQLETERGLGSLRGTLLHTVRAAAEAGTPPDRIRALLAQLRVRPVLTAHPTEAKRVTVLERHRRIYRRLVDLESHRWTPRERRAVTDALRNEIELLWLTGELHLKRPTVEQEVHWALHFFNETLFESVP
;
A
#
# COMPACT_ATOMS: atom_id res chain seq x y z
N MET A 1 12.67 -25.93 -5.94
CA MET A 1 11.43 -25.14 -5.87
C MET A 1 10.69 -25.49 -4.59
N ALA A 2 11.04 -24.86 -3.46
CA ALA A 2 10.31 -25.05 -2.21
C ALA A 2 8.96 -24.31 -2.32
N SER A 3 7.85 -25.05 -2.43
CA SER A 3 6.53 -24.44 -2.41
C SER A 3 6.24 -23.90 -1.02
N LEU A 4 5.90 -22.62 -0.93
CA LEU A 4 5.33 -22.06 0.29
C LEU A 4 4.09 -22.88 0.70
N PRO A 5 3.91 -23.19 2.00
CA PRO A 5 2.77 -23.98 2.44
C PRO A 5 1.47 -23.27 2.04
N ARG A 6 0.58 -23.98 1.34
CA ARG A 6 -0.80 -23.52 1.10
C ARG A 6 -1.41 -23.24 2.47
N SER A 7 -1.65 -21.97 2.79
CA SER A 7 -2.30 -21.62 4.04
C SER A 7 -3.67 -22.30 4.11
N ALA A 8 -3.94 -23.05 5.18
CA ALA A 8 -5.20 -23.76 5.41
C ALA A 8 -6.43 -22.84 5.61
N ASP A 9 -6.25 -21.52 5.54
CA ASP A 9 -7.29 -20.51 5.72
C ASP A 9 -7.80 -20.01 4.35
N PRO A 10 -9.06 -20.28 3.97
CA PRO A 10 -9.62 -19.87 2.67
C PRO A 10 -9.52 -18.37 2.39
N ALA A 11 -9.66 -17.54 3.43
CA ALA A 11 -9.52 -16.08 3.31
C ALA A 11 -8.07 -15.66 2.99
N ALA A 12 -7.08 -16.41 3.48
CA ALA A 12 -5.68 -16.21 3.14
C ALA A 12 -5.39 -16.55 1.68
N ALA A 13 -5.92 -17.69 1.21
CA ALA A 13 -5.75 -18.15 -0.16
C ALA A 13 -6.40 -17.16 -1.16
N SER A 14 -7.63 -16.71 -0.89
CA SER A 14 -8.30 -15.72 -1.74
C SER A 14 -7.56 -14.38 -1.78
N ALA A 15 -7.01 -13.93 -0.64
CA ALA A 15 -6.23 -12.70 -0.58
C ALA A 15 -4.91 -12.82 -1.35
N ALA A 16 -4.23 -13.97 -1.27
CA ALA A 16 -3.00 -14.24 -2.02
C ALA A 16 -3.24 -14.27 -3.54
N GLU A 17 -4.28 -14.97 -3.99
CA GLU A 17 -4.66 -15.00 -5.42
C GLU A 17 -5.00 -13.62 -5.96
N TYR A 18 -5.73 -12.83 -5.16
CA TYR A 18 -6.01 -11.44 -5.48
C TYR A 18 -4.72 -10.60 -5.55
N ALA A 19 -3.83 -10.72 -4.57
CA ALA A 19 -2.54 -10.02 -4.57
C ALA A 19 -1.74 -10.35 -5.83
N THR A 20 -1.66 -11.62 -6.23
CA THR A 20 -0.96 -12.04 -7.46
C THR A 20 -1.55 -11.40 -8.71
N ARG A 21 -2.88 -11.42 -8.88
CA ARG A 21 -3.52 -10.76 -10.04
C ARG A 21 -3.34 -9.25 -10.05
N THR A 22 -3.48 -8.60 -8.90
CA THR A 22 -3.33 -7.15 -8.80
C THR A 22 -1.88 -6.74 -9.02
N ALA A 23 -0.91 -7.50 -8.51
CA ALA A 23 0.50 -7.31 -8.79
C ALA A 23 0.79 -7.42 -10.30
N ALA A 24 0.29 -8.47 -10.96
CA ALA A 24 0.45 -8.64 -12.41
C ALA A 24 -0.13 -7.44 -13.18
N LEU A 25 -1.35 -7.01 -12.85
CA LEU A 25 -1.97 -5.83 -13.46
C LEU A 25 -1.11 -4.57 -13.29
N LEU A 26 -0.66 -4.28 -12.07
CA LEU A 26 0.16 -3.08 -11.82
C LEU A 26 1.52 -3.15 -12.51
N PHE A 27 2.12 -4.35 -12.59
CA PHE A 27 3.37 -4.57 -13.30
C PHE A 27 3.20 -4.30 -14.79
N ASP A 28 2.14 -4.83 -15.42
CA ASP A 28 1.85 -4.59 -16.84
C ASP A 28 1.61 -3.10 -17.11
N LEU A 29 0.84 -2.42 -16.26
CA LEU A 29 0.61 -0.97 -16.39
C LEU A 29 1.90 -0.16 -16.23
N LEU A 30 2.77 -0.53 -15.29
CA LEU A 30 4.06 0.12 -15.11
C LEU A 30 4.97 -0.13 -16.31
N LEU A 31 5.04 -1.37 -16.83
CA LEU A 31 5.78 -1.67 -18.05
C LEU A 31 5.28 -0.86 -19.25
N ASP A 32 3.98 -0.68 -19.41
CA ASP A 32 3.41 0.15 -20.48
C ASP A 32 3.78 1.63 -20.33
N VAL A 33 3.93 2.13 -19.11
CA VAL A 33 4.44 3.48 -18.83
C VAL A 33 5.92 3.57 -19.17
N VAL A 34 6.74 2.61 -18.70
CA VAL A 34 8.19 2.58 -18.98
C VAL A 34 8.43 2.45 -20.48
N ARG A 35 7.73 1.57 -21.20
CA ARG A 35 7.84 1.44 -22.66
C ARG A 35 7.55 2.74 -23.39
N ALA A 36 6.49 3.44 -22.98
CA ALA A 36 6.08 4.69 -23.62
C ALA A 36 7.06 5.85 -23.37
N ARG A 37 7.79 5.82 -22.25
CA ARG A 37 8.67 6.92 -21.82
C ARG A 37 10.16 6.64 -22.05
N GLN A 38 10.58 5.39 -21.88
CA GLN A 38 11.97 4.92 -21.91
C GLN A 38 12.03 3.47 -22.45
N PRO A 39 11.88 3.27 -23.78
CA PRO A 39 11.76 1.93 -24.37
C PRO A 39 13.01 1.06 -24.17
N GLU A 40 14.20 1.65 -24.13
CA GLU A 40 15.46 0.94 -23.87
C GLU A 40 15.50 0.37 -22.44
N ALA A 41 15.02 1.13 -21.45
CA ALA A 41 14.91 0.67 -20.07
C ALA A 41 13.87 -0.44 -19.91
N GLU A 42 12.74 -0.38 -20.64
CA GLU A 42 11.73 -1.45 -20.59
C GLU A 42 12.27 -2.78 -21.11
N ALA A 43 12.98 -2.76 -22.24
CA ALA A 43 13.53 -3.98 -22.85
C ALA A 43 14.49 -4.71 -21.91
N LEU A 44 15.39 -3.95 -21.27
CA LEU A 44 16.35 -4.48 -20.32
C LEU A 44 15.71 -4.90 -18.99
N TRP A 45 14.74 -4.15 -18.49
CA TRP A 45 14.05 -4.55 -17.25
C TRP A 45 13.25 -5.84 -17.44
N ARG A 46 12.64 -6.04 -18.62
CA ARG A 46 11.92 -7.26 -18.99
C ARG A 46 12.84 -8.47 -19.13
N SER A 47 14.09 -8.30 -19.58
CA SER A 47 15.04 -9.43 -19.66
C SER A 47 15.47 -9.93 -18.28
N GLY A 48 15.37 -9.09 -17.25
CA GLY A 48 15.82 -9.40 -15.89
C GLY A 48 17.35 -9.41 -15.75
N GLU A 49 18.07 -8.98 -16.78
CA GLU A 49 19.52 -8.86 -16.77
C GLU A 49 19.94 -7.55 -16.08
N PRO A 50 21.06 -7.55 -15.36
CA PRO A 50 21.61 -6.30 -14.84
C PRO A 50 22.00 -5.38 -16.01
N PRO A 51 21.99 -4.05 -15.80
CA PRO A 51 22.52 -3.15 -16.81
C PRO A 51 23.98 -3.50 -17.13
N PRO A 52 24.37 -3.42 -18.42
CA PRO A 52 25.75 -3.69 -18.80
C PRO A 52 26.70 -2.73 -18.07
N SER A 53 27.94 -3.16 -17.83
CA SER A 53 28.90 -2.41 -17.02
C SER A 53 29.25 -1.02 -17.57
N ASP A 54 29.07 -0.84 -18.88
CA ASP A 54 29.26 0.40 -19.63
C ASP A 54 27.93 1.14 -19.91
N ALA A 55 26.84 0.75 -19.25
CA ALA A 55 25.55 1.41 -19.39
C ALA A 55 25.65 2.90 -19.05
N ARG A 56 24.94 3.71 -19.84
CA ARG A 56 24.82 5.15 -19.60
C ARG A 56 24.22 5.39 -18.20
N PRO A 57 24.74 6.33 -17.39
CA PRO A 57 24.21 6.60 -16.05
C PRO A 57 22.70 6.88 -16.03
N GLU A 58 22.16 7.49 -17.08
CA GLU A 58 20.73 7.75 -17.24
C GLU A 58 19.92 6.46 -17.35
N LEU A 59 20.39 5.48 -18.13
CA LEU A 59 19.73 4.18 -18.28
C LEU A 59 19.70 3.43 -16.95
N THR A 60 20.83 3.41 -16.24
CA THR A 60 20.92 2.80 -14.90
C THR A 60 19.96 3.48 -13.92
N SER A 61 19.88 4.82 -13.95
CA SER A 61 18.96 5.58 -13.08
C SER A 61 17.50 5.27 -13.39
N GLN A 62 17.14 5.12 -14.66
CA GLN A 62 15.78 4.77 -15.10
C GLN A 62 15.39 3.35 -14.66
N LEU A 63 16.31 2.39 -14.74
CA LEU A 63 16.07 1.02 -14.26
C LEU A 63 15.89 0.99 -12.74
N LEU A 64 16.74 1.71 -12.01
CA LEU A 64 16.60 1.84 -10.56
C LEU A 64 15.29 2.51 -10.16
N GLN A 65 14.87 3.54 -10.89
CA GLN A 65 13.57 4.19 -10.69
C GLN A 65 12.43 3.20 -10.94
N ALA A 66 12.45 2.46 -12.04
CA ALA A 66 11.42 1.47 -12.38
C ALA A 66 11.31 0.37 -11.31
N GLN A 67 12.47 -0.13 -10.85
CA GLN A 67 12.53 -1.11 -9.79
C GLN A 67 12.02 -0.56 -8.45
N GLY A 68 12.39 0.67 -8.10
CA GLY A 68 11.90 1.37 -6.90
C GLY A 68 10.39 1.55 -6.91
N MET A 69 9.85 2.02 -8.03
CA MET A 69 8.40 2.16 -8.24
C MET A 69 7.69 0.82 -8.14
N TRP A 70 8.25 -0.24 -8.71
CA TRP A 70 7.67 -1.58 -8.60
C TRP A 70 7.57 -2.06 -7.15
N PHE A 71 8.61 -1.88 -6.33
CA PHE A 71 8.55 -2.22 -4.91
C PHE A 71 7.48 -1.43 -4.14
N GLN A 72 7.29 -0.16 -4.50
CA GLN A 72 6.24 0.68 -3.91
C GLN A 72 4.85 0.20 -4.31
N LEU A 73 4.63 -0.11 -5.59
CA LEU A 73 3.36 -0.68 -6.07
C LEU A 73 3.09 -2.04 -5.39
N LEU A 74 4.09 -2.89 -5.23
CA LEU A 74 3.96 -4.16 -4.53
C LEU A 74 3.54 -3.96 -3.07
N SER A 75 4.12 -2.97 -2.39
CA SER A 75 3.71 -2.60 -1.02
C SER A 75 2.24 -2.18 -0.95
N ILE A 76 1.75 -1.43 -1.94
CA ILE A 76 0.32 -1.05 -2.05
C ILE A 76 -0.55 -2.29 -2.25
N VAL A 77 -0.13 -3.23 -3.09
CA VAL A 77 -0.84 -4.51 -3.32
C VAL A 77 -0.95 -5.31 -2.03
N GLU A 78 0.15 -5.45 -1.29
CA GLU A 78 0.17 -6.17 -0.02
C GLU A 78 -0.79 -5.55 1.00
N GLN A 79 -0.76 -4.23 1.14
CA GLN A 79 -1.68 -3.50 2.02
C GLN A 79 -3.15 -3.69 1.61
N ASN A 80 -3.44 -3.62 0.32
CA ASN A 80 -4.80 -3.80 -0.19
C ASN A 80 -5.30 -5.25 -0.01
N ALA A 81 -4.46 -6.25 -0.29
CA ALA A 81 -4.76 -7.66 -0.07
C ALA A 81 -4.96 -7.99 1.43
N ALA A 82 -4.14 -7.41 2.31
CA ALA A 82 -4.28 -7.55 3.76
C ALA A 82 -5.62 -6.97 4.25
N MET A 83 -6.02 -5.80 3.74
CA MET A 83 -7.32 -5.20 4.08
C MET A 83 -8.49 -6.05 3.56
N ARG A 84 -8.38 -6.59 2.34
CA ARG A 84 -9.37 -7.50 1.76
C ARG A 84 -9.54 -8.76 2.61
N ARG A 85 -8.43 -9.39 3.02
CA ARG A 85 -8.44 -10.54 3.94
C ARG A 85 -9.16 -10.20 5.25
N ARG A 86 -8.84 -9.04 5.83
CA ARG A 86 -9.46 -8.58 7.07
C ARG A 86 -10.98 -8.43 6.94
N ARG A 87 -11.46 -7.81 5.86
CA ARG A 87 -12.91 -7.68 5.57
C ARG A 87 -13.60 -9.03 5.37
N GLN A 88 -12.94 -9.96 4.67
CA GLN A 88 -13.47 -11.30 4.47
C GLN A 88 -13.61 -12.06 5.79
N LEU A 89 -12.56 -12.05 6.63
CA LEU A 89 -12.61 -12.67 7.96
C LEU A 89 -13.71 -12.05 8.83
N GLU A 90 -13.87 -10.72 8.79
CA GLU A 90 -14.94 -10.02 9.51
C GLU A 90 -16.33 -10.44 9.02
N THR A 91 -16.52 -10.59 7.71
CA THR A 91 -17.79 -10.99 7.10
C THR A 91 -18.13 -12.45 7.43
N GLU A 92 -17.16 -13.36 7.35
CA GLU A 92 -17.37 -14.80 7.54
C GLU A 92 -17.43 -15.22 9.01
N ARG A 93 -16.65 -14.58 9.88
CA ARG A 93 -16.41 -15.02 11.27
C ARG A 93 -16.75 -13.95 12.31
N GLY A 94 -17.21 -12.78 11.87
CA GLY A 94 -17.53 -11.66 12.73
C GLY A 94 -16.32 -10.89 13.25
N LEU A 95 -16.55 -9.66 13.71
CA LEU A 95 -15.53 -8.74 14.20
C LEU A 95 -14.66 -9.32 15.32
N GLY A 96 -15.23 -10.17 16.19
CA GLY A 96 -14.50 -10.77 17.31
C GLY A 96 -13.41 -11.77 16.91
N SER A 97 -13.41 -12.23 15.66
CA SER A 97 -12.39 -13.13 15.10
C SER A 97 -11.14 -12.40 14.59
N LEU A 98 -11.19 -11.07 14.45
CA LEU A 98 -10.09 -10.27 13.95
C LEU A 98 -9.03 -10.07 15.03
N ARG A 99 -7.91 -10.79 14.92
CA ARG A 99 -6.74 -10.60 15.77
C ARG A 99 -6.22 -9.16 15.70
N GLY A 100 -5.71 -8.66 16.83
CA GLY A 100 -5.18 -7.30 16.92
C GLY A 100 -6.23 -6.19 17.02
N THR A 101 -7.52 -6.54 17.10
CA THR A 101 -8.60 -5.58 17.39
C THR A 101 -8.89 -5.48 18.89
N LEU A 102 -9.42 -4.34 19.33
CA LEU A 102 -9.83 -4.15 20.73
C LEU A 102 -10.86 -5.20 21.17
N LEU A 103 -11.85 -5.51 20.30
CA LEU A 103 -12.88 -6.50 20.61
C LEU A 103 -12.28 -7.90 20.85
N HIS A 104 -11.38 -8.33 19.98
CA HIS A 104 -10.69 -9.61 20.15
C HIS A 104 -9.91 -9.64 21.47
N THR A 105 -9.19 -8.57 21.81
CA THR A 105 -8.43 -8.47 23.07
C THR A 105 -9.33 -8.50 24.30
N VAL A 106 -10.45 -7.76 24.28
CA VAL A 106 -11.43 -7.75 25.40
C VAL A 106 -12.08 -9.13 25.57
N ARG A 107 -12.44 -9.80 24.46
CA ARG A 107 -12.95 -11.18 24.51
C ARG A 107 -11.94 -12.15 25.10
N ALA A 108 -10.69 -12.11 24.63
CA ALA A 108 -9.63 -12.98 25.15
C ALA A 108 -9.41 -12.76 26.66
N ALA A 109 -9.47 -11.51 27.13
CA ALA A 109 -9.38 -11.19 28.56
C ALA A 109 -10.56 -11.77 29.36
N ALA A 110 -11.78 -11.68 28.82
CA ALA A 110 -12.98 -12.25 29.44
C ALA A 110 -12.92 -13.79 29.48
N GLU A 111 -12.50 -14.43 28.39
CA GLU A 111 -12.30 -15.89 28.28
C GLU A 111 -11.21 -16.38 29.25
N ALA A 112 -10.21 -15.53 29.56
CA ALA A 112 -9.19 -15.78 30.58
C ALA A 112 -9.66 -15.51 32.03
N GLY A 113 -10.94 -15.19 32.24
CA GLY A 113 -11.53 -14.96 33.57
C GLY A 113 -11.32 -13.56 34.14
N THR A 114 -10.93 -12.58 33.33
CA THR A 114 -10.80 -11.19 33.81
C THR A 114 -12.18 -10.58 34.07
N PRO A 115 -12.47 -10.09 35.28
CA PRO A 115 -13.78 -9.53 35.59
C PRO A 115 -14.04 -8.22 34.81
N PRO A 116 -15.28 -7.96 34.37
CA PRO A 116 -15.63 -6.77 33.58
C PRO A 116 -15.23 -5.44 34.24
N ASP A 117 -15.34 -5.34 35.57
CA ASP A 117 -15.00 -4.14 36.32
C ASP A 117 -13.50 -3.81 36.25
N ARG A 118 -12.65 -4.84 36.18
CA ARG A 118 -11.22 -4.65 36.01
C ARG A 118 -10.89 -4.10 34.63
N ILE A 119 -11.54 -4.63 33.59
CA ILE A 119 -11.38 -4.13 32.21
C ILE A 119 -11.84 -2.68 32.12
N ARG A 120 -13.01 -2.37 32.71
CA ARG A 120 -13.55 -0.99 32.78
C ARG A 120 -12.57 -0.03 33.46
N ALA A 121 -12.02 -0.42 34.62
CA ALA A 121 -11.07 0.41 35.35
C ALA A 121 -9.78 0.67 34.55
N LEU A 122 -9.27 -0.33 33.82
CA LEU A 122 -8.10 -0.17 32.95
C LEU A 122 -8.39 0.76 31.78
N LEU A 123 -9.53 0.58 31.09
CA LEU A 123 -9.93 1.44 29.98
C LEU A 123 -10.13 2.90 30.42
N ALA A 124 -10.66 3.13 31.63
CA ALA A 124 -10.83 4.47 32.19
C ALA A 124 -9.50 5.22 32.41
N GLN A 125 -8.39 4.50 32.56
CA GLN A 125 -7.06 5.06 32.79
C GLN A 125 -6.17 5.01 31.54
N LEU A 126 -6.60 4.30 30.49
CA LEU A 126 -5.81 4.11 29.28
C LEU A 126 -5.60 5.45 28.55
N ARG A 127 -4.34 5.81 28.35
CA ARG A 127 -3.94 6.99 27.57
C ARG A 127 -2.95 6.57 26.50
N VAL A 128 -3.34 6.75 25.25
CA VAL A 128 -2.46 6.55 24.08
C VAL A 128 -2.12 7.92 23.52
N ARG A 129 -0.83 8.24 23.42
CA ARG A 129 -0.33 9.52 22.91
C ARG A 129 0.62 9.25 21.75
N PRO A 130 0.12 9.16 20.50
CA PRO A 130 1.01 9.01 19.35
C PRO A 130 1.88 10.27 19.22
N VAL A 131 3.19 10.08 19.07
CA VAL A 131 4.14 11.15 18.80
C VAL A 131 4.59 11.00 17.36
N LEU A 132 4.22 11.96 16.51
CA LEU A 132 4.68 11.99 15.13
C LEU A 132 6.14 12.46 15.12
N THR A 133 7.01 11.68 14.49
CA THR A 133 8.42 12.02 14.32
C THR A 133 8.72 12.20 12.85
N ALA A 134 9.60 13.15 12.51
CA ALA A 134 10.15 13.23 11.17
C ALA A 134 10.90 11.93 10.85
N HIS A 135 10.68 11.34 9.69
CA HIS A 135 11.46 10.18 9.25
C HIS A 135 12.75 10.68 8.59
N PRO A 136 13.93 10.47 9.19
CA PRO A 136 15.17 11.17 8.82
C PRO A 136 15.67 10.85 7.41
N THR A 137 15.22 9.75 6.81
CA THR A 137 15.66 9.25 5.50
C THR A 137 14.55 9.11 4.48
N GLU A 138 13.29 9.32 4.85
CA GLU A 138 12.15 9.05 3.99
C GLU A 138 11.41 10.36 3.72
N ALA A 139 12.12 11.29 3.08
CA ALA A 139 11.50 12.47 2.46
C ALA A 139 10.74 12.03 1.20
N LYS A 140 9.76 11.12 1.33
CA LYS A 140 8.80 10.86 0.26
C LYS A 140 8.02 12.14 0.06
N ARG A 141 8.05 12.68 -1.17
CA ARG A 141 7.26 13.85 -1.55
C ARG A 141 5.80 13.60 -1.16
N VAL A 142 5.12 14.58 -0.57
CA VAL A 142 3.68 14.48 -0.27
C VAL A 142 2.90 14.08 -1.52
N THR A 143 3.28 14.63 -2.67
CA THR A 143 2.72 14.24 -3.97
C THR A 143 2.84 12.75 -4.24
N VAL A 144 3.96 12.10 -3.90
CA VAL A 144 4.13 10.63 -4.06
C VAL A 144 3.16 9.88 -3.14
N LEU A 145 3.05 10.28 -1.88
CA LEU A 145 2.11 9.65 -0.94
C LEU A 145 0.64 9.84 -1.37
N GLU A 146 0.28 11.00 -1.88
CA GLU A 146 -1.04 11.24 -2.48
C GLU A 146 -1.28 10.37 -3.70
N ARG A 147 -0.29 10.19 -4.58
CA ARG A 147 -0.39 9.27 -5.73
C ARG A 147 -0.57 7.84 -5.27
N HIS A 148 0.17 7.39 -4.25
CA HIS A 148 -0.02 6.08 -3.64
C HIS A 148 -1.45 5.91 -3.10
N ARG A 149 -1.98 6.92 -2.41
CA ARG A 149 -3.37 6.93 -1.93
C ARG A 149 -4.36 6.85 -3.10
N ARG A 150 -4.16 7.59 -4.19
CA ARG A 150 -5.01 7.54 -5.39
C ARG A 150 -4.95 6.16 -6.05
N ILE A 151 -3.77 5.59 -6.25
CA ILE A 151 -3.55 4.23 -6.76
C ILE A 151 -4.32 3.22 -5.90
N TYR A 152 -4.14 3.27 -4.57
CA TYR A 152 -4.86 2.41 -3.62
C TYR A 152 -6.38 2.52 -3.78
N ARG A 153 -6.93 3.75 -3.87
CA ARG A 153 -8.38 3.95 -4.06
C ARG A 153 -8.87 3.38 -5.39
N ARG A 154 -8.09 3.49 -6.47
CA ARG A 154 -8.43 2.86 -7.77
C ARG A 154 -8.42 1.34 -7.71
N LEU A 155 -7.50 0.74 -6.95
CA LEU A 155 -7.53 -0.71 -6.70
C LEU A 155 -8.82 -1.11 -5.96
N VAL A 156 -9.21 -0.36 -4.94
CA VAL A 156 -10.49 -0.59 -4.23
C VAL A 156 -11.69 -0.43 -5.18
N ASP A 157 -11.68 0.57 -6.07
CA ASP A 157 -12.74 0.73 -7.08
C ASP A 157 -12.83 -0.50 -8.01
N LEU A 158 -11.69 -1.08 -8.41
CA LEU A 158 -11.61 -2.27 -9.27
C LEU A 158 -12.07 -3.57 -8.60
N GLU A 159 -12.16 -3.61 -7.27
CA GLU A 159 -12.73 -4.76 -6.53
C GLU A 159 -14.25 -4.87 -6.73
N SER A 160 -14.92 -3.81 -7.19
CA SER A 160 -16.37 -3.82 -7.36
C SER A 160 -16.81 -4.61 -8.59
N HIS A 161 -17.70 -5.58 -8.39
CA HIS A 161 -18.28 -6.40 -9.47
C HIS A 161 -19.37 -5.70 -10.27
N ARG A 162 -19.75 -4.47 -9.90
CA ARG A 162 -20.85 -3.70 -10.52
C ARG A 162 -20.46 -3.06 -11.86
N TRP A 163 -19.17 -3.01 -12.19
CA TRP A 163 -18.69 -2.27 -13.35
C TRP A 163 -18.93 -3.05 -14.65
N THR A 164 -19.44 -2.35 -15.66
CA THR A 164 -19.42 -2.86 -17.04
C THR A 164 -17.98 -2.96 -17.55
N PRO A 165 -17.71 -3.76 -18.60
CA PRO A 165 -16.36 -3.86 -19.18
C PRO A 165 -15.79 -2.51 -19.62
N ARG A 166 -16.63 -1.59 -20.09
CA ARG A 166 -16.23 -0.23 -20.49
C ARG A 166 -15.80 0.61 -19.27
N GLU A 167 -16.57 0.58 -18.19
CA GLU A 167 -16.24 1.31 -16.97
C GLU A 167 -15.00 0.74 -16.29
N ARG A 168 -14.87 -0.59 -16.26
CA ARG A 168 -13.68 -1.24 -15.71
C ARG A 168 -12.41 -0.82 -16.46
N ARG A 169 -12.47 -0.75 -17.80
CA ARG A 169 -11.37 -0.21 -18.61
C ARG A 169 -11.05 1.23 -18.24
N ALA A 170 -12.05 2.10 -18.09
CA ALA A 170 -11.82 3.49 -17.68
C ALA A 170 -11.14 3.61 -16.30
N VAL A 171 -11.48 2.75 -15.34
CA VAL A 171 -10.79 2.71 -14.04
C VAL A 171 -9.35 2.22 -14.18
N THR A 172 -9.11 1.20 -15.02
CA THR A 172 -7.75 0.72 -15.33
C THR A 172 -6.92 1.80 -16.03
N ASP A 173 -7.49 2.55 -16.97
CA ASP A 173 -6.81 3.66 -17.66
C ASP A 173 -6.48 4.78 -16.67
N ALA A 174 -7.40 5.12 -15.76
CA ALA A 174 -7.15 6.07 -14.70
C ALA A 174 -6.04 5.59 -13.76
N LEU A 175 -5.97 4.30 -13.44
CA LEU A 175 -4.90 3.70 -12.66
C LEU A 175 -3.55 3.81 -13.39
N ARG A 176 -3.50 3.52 -14.69
CA ARG A 176 -2.30 3.72 -15.53
C ARG A 176 -1.83 5.16 -15.49
N ASN A 177 -2.75 6.12 -15.59
CA ASN A 177 -2.42 7.55 -15.53
C ASN A 177 -1.81 7.94 -14.18
N GLU A 178 -2.29 7.39 -13.05
CA GLU A 178 -1.68 7.67 -11.74
C GLU A 178 -0.26 7.10 -11.63
N ILE A 179 -0.01 5.92 -12.20
CA ILE A 179 1.34 5.33 -12.28
C ILE A 179 2.25 6.18 -13.16
N GLU A 180 1.74 6.68 -14.28
CA GLU A 180 2.48 7.56 -15.18
C GLU A 180 2.82 8.91 -14.53
N LEU A 181 1.90 9.49 -13.77
CA LEU A 181 2.15 10.70 -13.01
C LEU A 181 3.19 10.46 -11.90
N LEU A 182 3.16 9.30 -11.25
CA LEU A 182 4.18 8.90 -10.29
C LEU A 182 5.56 8.81 -10.96
N TRP A 183 5.64 8.21 -12.16
CA TRP A 183 6.86 8.13 -12.97
C TRP A 183 7.44 9.51 -13.29
N LEU A 184 6.60 10.43 -13.78
CA LEU A 184 7.02 11.78 -14.17
C LEU A 184 7.40 12.66 -12.97
N THR A 185 6.79 12.41 -11.80
CA THR A 185 7.09 13.18 -10.59
C THR A 185 8.50 12.87 -10.07
N GLY A 186 8.95 11.63 -10.23
CA GLY A 186 10.21 11.12 -9.67
C GLY A 186 10.15 10.97 -8.15
N GLU A 187 10.85 9.96 -7.63
CA GLU A 187 10.77 9.57 -6.22
C GLU A 187 11.75 10.33 -5.32
N LEU A 188 12.89 10.76 -5.86
CA LEU A 188 13.98 11.30 -5.07
C LEU A 188 13.86 12.82 -4.90
N HIS A 189 13.90 13.27 -3.65
CA HIS A 189 14.21 14.65 -3.33
C HIS A 189 15.72 14.85 -3.48
N LEU A 190 16.12 15.60 -4.51
CA LEU A 190 17.51 16.08 -4.65
C LEU A 190 17.90 17.08 -3.54
N LYS A 191 16.92 17.60 -2.78
CA LYS A 191 17.12 18.53 -1.64
C LYS A 191 16.26 18.13 -0.45
N ARG A 192 16.87 18.16 0.74
CA ARG A 192 16.19 17.94 2.02
C ARG A 192 15.09 18.99 2.21
N PRO A 193 13.87 18.59 2.63
CA PRO A 193 12.80 19.53 2.93
C PRO A 193 13.16 20.44 4.11
N THR A 194 12.52 21.60 4.15
CA THR A 194 12.64 22.54 5.29
C THR A 194 11.82 22.05 6.48
N VAL A 195 12.17 22.47 7.70
CA VAL A 195 11.45 22.08 8.92
C VAL A 195 9.98 22.53 8.85
N GLU A 196 9.72 23.72 8.30
CA GLU A 196 8.38 24.27 8.13
C GLU A 196 7.52 23.39 7.20
N GLN A 197 8.11 22.87 6.13
CA GLN A 197 7.44 21.94 5.23
C GLN A 197 7.13 20.62 5.93
N GLU A 198 8.07 20.05 6.69
CA GLU A 198 7.85 18.83 7.46
C GLU A 198 6.69 18.96 8.46
N VAL A 199 6.61 20.09 9.18
CA VAL A 199 5.51 20.36 10.12
C VAL A 199 4.17 20.49 9.40
N HIS A 200 4.12 21.27 8.30
CA HIS A 200 2.90 21.44 7.54
C HIS A 200 2.38 20.10 6.98
N TRP A 201 3.28 19.24 6.53
CA TRP A 201 2.94 17.90 6.04
C TRP A 201 2.45 16.98 7.15
N ALA A 202 3.11 16.96 8.30
CA ALA A 202 2.66 16.18 9.45
C ALA A 202 1.23 16.56 9.84
N LEU A 203 0.90 17.86 9.86
CA LEU A 203 -0.44 18.37 10.13
C LEU A 203 -1.45 17.98 9.03
N HIS A 204 -1.05 18.06 7.76
CA HIS A 204 -1.90 17.65 6.64
C HIS A 204 -2.29 16.17 6.75
N PHE A 205 -1.30 15.28 6.93
CA PHE A 205 -1.55 13.84 7.12
C PHE A 205 -2.38 13.55 8.37
N PHE A 206 -2.10 14.26 9.48
CA PHE A 206 -2.89 14.12 10.70
C PHE A 206 -4.37 14.41 10.44
N ASN A 207 -4.68 15.52 9.75
CA ASN A 207 -6.05 15.90 9.44
C ASN A 207 -6.74 14.91 8.47
N GLU A 208 -6.04 14.44 7.43
CA GLU A 208 -6.63 13.55 6.41
C GLU A 208 -6.79 12.08 6.84
N THR A 209 -6.13 11.64 7.92
CA THR A 209 -6.09 10.21 8.28
C THR A 209 -6.44 9.93 9.73
N LEU A 210 -5.93 10.72 10.68
CA LEU A 210 -6.07 10.46 12.11
C LEU A 210 -7.27 11.21 12.69
N PHE A 211 -7.50 12.45 12.27
CA PHE A 211 -8.58 13.29 12.81
C PHE A 211 -9.97 12.70 12.51
N GLU A 212 -10.21 12.20 11.29
CA GLU A 212 -11.48 11.52 10.97
C GLU A 212 -11.67 10.20 11.75
N SER A 213 -10.59 9.60 12.25
CA SER A 213 -10.60 8.28 12.91
C SER A 213 -10.72 8.36 14.43
N VAL A 214 -10.55 9.53 15.03
CA VAL A 214 -10.62 9.76 16.48
C VAL A 214 -11.64 10.88 16.74
N PRO A 215 -12.82 10.58 17.33
CA PRO A 215 -13.84 11.59 17.60
C PRO A 215 -13.39 12.61 18.66
#